data_AF-A0A954UE37-F1
#
_entry.id   AF-A0A954UE37-F1
#
_cell.length_a   1.000
_cell.length_b   1.000
_cell.length_c   1.000
_cell.angle_alpha   90.00
_cell.angle_beta   90.00
_cell.angle_gamma   90.00
#
_symmetry.space_group_name_H-M   'P 1'
#
loop_
_entity.id
_entity.type
_entity.pdbx_description
1 polymer ?
#
loop_
_entity_poly.entity_id
_entity_poly.type
_entity_poly.pdbx_seq_one_letter_code
_entity_poly.pdbx_strand_id
1 'polypeptide(L)'
;DARRVLELEPLSLDERRLRLEDAQARIQAAQEDPQIDVVGPWADEVAALLRYDCSDAAAEIAAIVSGNSDASLSDRERLTLATEPLNDRLAAWPDEAESAAVFRARLDRLVEPVSYQIYLGDAWTDSARVEIIPAPALELQLTATPPAYAKAAPTTARDSGSRQVSALEGSRIDVAANCTNNKRLQRVWLTLKDETEPLRLELKPVDDEQQQWRLDVSGTPLERIQRPLRFELQVTDEDGLHLPSPARAYIGIKPDRPPTGSAEIVHRVVLPTARPTIIYRVADDYGVANVRLKMQIEKARESDGYRAEDSDAEPTTASASPADSNVESSSAATSAEATAPSEATTSTESSHVDLLAGGPLVAEQLPRRGEAPIDLGSLGLVKGDRLKLTLEVTDYRGESPGVTILADPLILEISDESGVLAAISEADERSEERMTEIIKQQLGIGDSP
;
A
#
# COMPACT_ATOMS: atom_id res chain seq x y z
N ASP A 1 -47.89 -30.43 -14.91
CA ASP A 1 -48.55 -29.13 -14.68
C ASP A 1 -49.17 -29.06 -13.30
N ALA A 2 -48.35 -28.72 -12.30
CA ALA A 2 -48.85 -28.43 -10.97
C ALA A 2 -49.38 -26.99 -10.96
N ARG A 3 -50.71 -26.81 -10.99
CA ARG A 3 -51.33 -25.49 -10.77
C ARG A 3 -51.32 -25.20 -9.28
N ARG A 4 -50.61 -24.17 -8.86
CA ARG A 4 -50.62 -23.67 -7.48
C ARG A 4 -51.56 -22.47 -7.41
N VAL A 5 -52.53 -22.52 -6.51
CA VAL A 5 -53.40 -21.38 -6.20
C VAL A 5 -52.74 -20.61 -5.05
N LEU A 6 -52.63 -19.29 -5.21
CA LEU A 6 -52.20 -18.38 -4.15
C LEU A 6 -53.39 -17.51 -3.76
N GLU A 7 -53.65 -17.40 -2.46
CA GLU A 7 -54.66 -16.49 -1.94
C GLU A 7 -54.10 -15.06 -1.94
N LEU A 8 -54.92 -14.13 -2.41
CA LEU A 8 -54.61 -12.70 -2.42
C LEU A 8 -55.19 -12.07 -1.16
N GLU A 9 -54.33 -11.48 -0.34
CA GLU A 9 -54.72 -10.79 0.88
C GLU A 9 -54.94 -9.30 0.59
N PRO A 10 -56.09 -8.71 0.97
CA PRO A 10 -56.28 -7.28 0.87
C PRO A 10 -55.37 -6.57 1.88
N LEU A 11 -54.70 -5.51 1.45
CA LEU A 11 -53.96 -4.63 2.34
C LEU A 11 -54.90 -3.61 2.96
N SER A 12 -54.85 -3.48 4.29
CA SER A 12 -55.53 -2.42 5.02
C SER A 12 -54.91 -1.05 4.71
N LEU A 13 -55.67 0.02 4.98
CA LEU A 13 -55.17 1.39 4.83
C LEU A 13 -53.96 1.65 5.74
N ASP A 14 -53.94 1.09 6.94
CA ASP A 14 -52.81 1.21 7.87
C ASP A 14 -51.56 0.52 7.32
N GLU A 15 -51.68 -0.69 6.75
CA GLU A 15 -50.55 -1.39 6.12
C GLU A 15 -50.02 -0.65 4.90
N ARG A 16 -50.90 -0.06 4.08
CA ARG A 16 -50.49 0.75 2.92
C ARG A 16 -49.76 2.01 3.36
N ARG A 17 -50.25 2.69 4.41
CA ARG A 17 -49.55 3.83 5.02
C ARG A 17 -48.17 3.45 5.55
N LEU A 18 -48.06 2.34 6.29
CA LEU A 18 -46.77 1.85 6.79
C LEU A 18 -45.76 1.58 5.67
N ARG A 19 -46.22 1.12 4.50
CA ARG A 19 -45.35 0.94 3.33
C ARG A 19 -44.81 2.26 2.78
N LEU A 20 -45.64 3.31 2.75
CA LEU A 20 -45.20 4.66 2.36
C LEU A 20 -44.21 5.24 3.37
N GLU A 21 -44.45 5.03 4.66
CA GLU A 21 -43.54 5.46 5.74
C GLU A 21 -42.19 4.71 5.67
N ASP A 22 -42.18 3.41 5.38
CA ASP A 22 -40.94 2.64 5.14
C ASP A 22 -40.18 3.17 3.91
N ALA A 23 -40.88 3.45 2.81
CA ALA A 23 -40.27 4.06 1.63
C ALA A 23 -39.65 5.43 1.94
N GLN A 24 -40.37 6.28 2.68
CA GLN A 24 -39.89 7.60 3.10
C GLN A 24 -38.63 7.49 3.97
N ALA A 25 -38.63 6.62 4.97
CA ALA A 25 -37.49 6.41 5.87
C ALA A 25 -36.24 5.95 5.11
N ARG A 26 -36.38 5.06 4.12
CA ARG A 26 -35.26 4.59 3.30
C ARG A 26 -34.71 5.68 2.36
N ILE A 27 -35.60 6.47 1.75
CA ILE A 27 -35.20 7.62 0.92
C ILE A 27 -34.42 8.62 1.77
N GLN A 28 -34.93 8.95 2.97
CA GLN A 28 -34.29 9.89 3.87
C GLN A 28 -32.92 9.38 4.35
N ALA A 29 -32.81 8.09 4.73
CA ALA A 29 -31.54 7.49 5.10
C ALA A 29 -30.49 7.61 3.97
N ALA A 30 -30.89 7.36 2.72
CA ALA A 30 -30.01 7.49 1.56
C ALA A 30 -29.63 8.94 1.21
N GLN A 31 -30.46 9.92 1.60
CA GLN A 31 -30.14 11.35 1.49
C GLN A 31 -29.15 11.80 2.58
N GLU A 32 -29.30 11.27 3.80
CA GLU A 32 -28.49 11.64 4.97
C GLU A 32 -27.11 10.99 4.97
N ASP A 33 -26.98 9.75 4.49
CA ASP A 33 -25.72 9.01 4.44
C ASP A 33 -25.13 9.00 3.02
N PRO A 34 -24.04 9.77 2.77
CA PRO A 34 -23.38 9.80 1.48
C PRO A 34 -22.78 8.44 1.05
N GLN A 35 -22.60 7.51 1.98
CA GLN A 35 -22.03 6.18 1.73
C GLN A 35 -23.07 5.19 1.17
N ILE A 36 -24.37 5.48 1.29
CA ILE A 36 -25.41 4.65 0.71
C ILE A 36 -25.42 4.85 -0.80
N ASP A 37 -25.21 3.77 -1.54
CA ASP A 37 -25.34 3.74 -2.99
C ASP A 37 -26.82 3.90 -3.38
N VAL A 38 -27.13 5.01 -4.03
CA VAL A 38 -28.49 5.36 -4.43
C VAL A 38 -29.04 4.43 -5.50
N VAL A 39 -28.16 3.82 -6.30
CA VAL A 39 -28.52 2.87 -7.36
C VAL A 39 -28.53 1.42 -6.82
N GLY A 40 -28.58 1.25 -5.51
CA GLY A 40 -28.56 -0.06 -4.87
C GLY A 40 -29.90 -0.81 -4.98
N PRO A 41 -29.92 -2.12 -4.64
CA PRO A 41 -31.14 -2.96 -4.69
C PRO A 41 -32.32 -2.44 -3.85
N TRP A 42 -32.04 -1.59 -2.86
CA TRP A 42 -33.08 -0.99 -2.03
C TRP A 42 -33.99 -0.03 -2.80
N ALA A 43 -33.48 0.60 -3.86
CA ALA A 43 -34.24 1.56 -4.66
C ALA A 43 -35.39 0.87 -5.42
N ASP A 44 -35.16 -0.34 -5.93
CA ASP A 44 -36.22 -1.17 -6.54
C ASP A 44 -37.33 -1.53 -5.55
N GLU A 45 -36.93 -1.92 -4.33
CA GLU A 45 -37.88 -2.22 -3.26
C GLU A 45 -38.73 -0.98 -2.93
N VAL A 46 -38.09 0.18 -2.81
CA VAL A 46 -38.78 1.46 -2.56
C VAL A 46 -39.73 1.82 -3.70
N ALA A 47 -39.31 1.71 -4.96
CA ALA A 47 -40.18 1.94 -6.12
C ALA A 47 -41.41 1.00 -6.10
N ALA A 48 -41.22 -0.26 -5.70
CA ALA A 48 -42.31 -1.23 -5.57
C ALA A 48 -43.26 -0.93 -4.39
N LEU A 49 -42.76 -0.33 -3.30
CA LEU A 49 -43.59 0.16 -2.19
C LEU A 49 -44.48 1.32 -2.63
N LEU A 50 -43.95 2.25 -3.45
CA LEU A 50 -44.62 3.47 -3.88
C LEU A 50 -45.60 3.28 -5.05
N ARG A 51 -45.38 2.28 -5.91
CA ARG A 51 -46.03 2.12 -7.24
C ARG A 51 -47.54 2.38 -7.29
N TYR A 52 -48.30 1.94 -6.29
CA TYR A 52 -49.77 2.04 -6.31
C TYR A 52 -50.32 3.27 -5.57
N ASP A 53 -49.62 3.71 -4.51
CA ASP A 53 -50.13 4.74 -3.60
C ASP A 53 -49.49 6.11 -3.85
N CYS A 54 -48.34 6.16 -4.53
CA CYS A 54 -47.61 7.39 -4.90
C CYS A 54 -46.80 7.14 -6.19
N SER A 55 -47.48 7.11 -7.34
CA SER A 55 -46.87 6.76 -8.64
C SER A 55 -45.77 7.73 -9.09
N ASP A 56 -45.90 9.01 -8.75
CA ASP A 56 -44.97 10.05 -9.18
C ASP A 56 -43.61 9.88 -8.49
N ALA A 57 -43.60 9.66 -7.17
CA ALA A 57 -42.38 9.31 -6.45
C ALA A 57 -41.81 7.97 -6.94
N ALA A 58 -42.66 6.97 -7.23
CA ALA A 58 -42.21 5.69 -7.77
C ALA A 58 -41.50 5.84 -9.12
N ALA A 59 -41.97 6.74 -9.98
CA ALA A 59 -41.37 7.01 -11.29
C ALA A 59 -39.97 7.63 -11.17
N GLU A 60 -39.78 8.57 -10.24
CA GLU A 60 -38.45 9.17 -9.98
C GLU A 60 -37.45 8.14 -9.44
N ILE A 61 -37.86 7.28 -8.50
CA ILE A 61 -36.99 6.21 -8.00
C ILE A 61 -36.66 5.19 -9.10
N ALA A 62 -37.64 4.81 -9.93
CA ALA A 62 -37.42 3.91 -11.05
C ALA A 62 -36.48 4.50 -12.13
N ALA A 63 -36.50 5.82 -12.32
CA ALA A 63 -35.56 6.51 -13.21
C ALA A 63 -34.11 6.42 -12.72
N ILE A 64 -33.89 6.41 -11.41
CA ILE A 64 -32.56 6.22 -10.82
C ILE A 64 -32.04 4.80 -11.09
N VAL A 65 -32.87 3.78 -10.83
CA VAL A 65 -32.50 2.37 -11.04
C VAL A 65 -32.18 2.09 -12.51
N SER A 66 -33.07 2.52 -13.41
CA SER A 66 -32.95 2.24 -14.84
C SER A 66 -31.84 3.03 -15.53
N GLY A 67 -31.17 3.95 -14.82
CA GLY A 67 -30.10 4.80 -15.38
C GLY A 67 -30.54 5.61 -16.60
N ASN A 68 -31.85 5.71 -16.87
CA ASN A 68 -32.44 6.36 -18.02
C ASN A 68 -32.72 7.84 -17.73
N SER A 69 -31.91 8.42 -16.83
CA SER A 69 -32.07 9.78 -16.37
C SER A 69 -31.73 10.75 -17.48
N ASP A 70 -32.61 11.73 -17.67
CA ASP A 70 -32.28 12.96 -18.37
C ASP A 70 -30.96 13.50 -17.79
N ALA A 71 -29.94 13.72 -18.64
CA ALA A 71 -28.54 13.94 -18.23
C ALA A 71 -28.33 15.22 -17.39
N SER A 72 -29.41 15.97 -17.13
CA SER A 72 -29.45 17.21 -16.37
C SER A 72 -29.56 17.01 -14.85
N LEU A 73 -30.01 15.84 -14.37
CA LEU A 73 -30.25 15.59 -12.94
C LEU A 73 -29.41 14.42 -12.42
N SER A 74 -28.72 14.65 -11.31
CA SER A 74 -28.02 13.61 -10.56
C SER A 74 -28.99 12.66 -9.85
N ASP A 75 -28.52 11.44 -9.56
CA ASP A 75 -29.30 10.40 -8.87
C ASP A 75 -29.81 10.90 -7.49
N ARG A 76 -29.06 11.77 -6.81
CA ARG A 76 -29.47 12.37 -5.53
C ARG A 76 -30.50 13.48 -5.67
N GLU A 77 -30.44 14.28 -6.72
CA GLU A 77 -31.47 15.29 -6.98
C GLU A 77 -32.83 14.62 -7.25
N ARG A 78 -32.83 13.47 -7.93
CA ARG A 78 -34.04 12.66 -8.14
C ARG A 78 -34.61 12.08 -6.85
N LEU A 79 -33.76 11.64 -5.91
CA LEU A 79 -34.24 11.26 -4.57
C LEU A 79 -35.00 12.42 -3.90
N THR A 80 -34.47 13.65 -4.00
CA THR A 80 -35.12 14.84 -3.46
C THR A 80 -36.45 15.13 -4.14
N LEU A 81 -36.53 14.98 -5.47
CA LEU A 81 -37.78 15.13 -6.22
C LEU A 81 -38.84 14.08 -5.83
N ALA A 82 -38.42 12.86 -5.49
CA ALA A 82 -39.34 11.83 -5.02
C ALA A 82 -39.91 12.11 -3.62
N THR A 83 -39.23 12.93 -2.80
CA THR A 83 -39.63 13.20 -1.41
C THR A 83 -40.89 14.06 -1.31
N GLU A 84 -41.05 15.09 -2.15
CA GLU A 84 -42.18 16.03 -2.06
C GLU A 84 -43.53 15.35 -2.34
N PRO A 85 -43.74 14.61 -3.46
CA PRO A 85 -44.99 13.90 -3.71
C PRO A 85 -45.33 12.85 -2.63
N LEU A 86 -44.31 12.22 -2.07
CA LEU A 86 -44.48 11.22 -0.99
C LEU A 86 -44.96 11.87 0.32
N ASN A 87 -44.37 13.02 0.68
CA ASN A 87 -44.78 13.78 1.86
C ASN A 87 -46.21 14.30 1.73
N ASP A 88 -46.55 14.88 0.57
CA ASP A 88 -47.90 15.35 0.28
C ASP A 88 -48.91 14.20 0.37
N ARG A 89 -48.53 13.02 -0.16
CA ARG A 89 -49.37 11.83 -0.10
C ARG A 89 -49.61 11.33 1.32
N LEU A 90 -48.57 11.28 2.15
CA LEU A 90 -48.67 10.89 3.55
C LEU A 90 -49.51 11.90 4.36
N ALA A 91 -49.43 13.19 4.03
CA ALA A 91 -50.20 14.25 4.69
C ALA A 91 -51.71 14.18 4.34
N ALA A 92 -52.05 13.77 3.11
CA ALA A 92 -53.43 13.64 2.62
C ALA A 92 -54.04 12.23 2.83
N TRP A 93 -53.39 11.34 3.59
CA TRP A 93 -53.87 9.97 3.81
C TRP A 93 -55.11 9.93 4.72
N PRO A 94 -56.18 9.16 4.41
CA PRO A 94 -56.31 8.13 3.36
C PRO A 94 -57.10 8.54 2.10
N ASP A 95 -57.37 9.83 1.86
CA ASP A 95 -58.41 10.34 0.94
C ASP A 95 -58.59 9.54 -0.37
N GLU A 96 -57.64 9.63 -1.31
CA GLU A 96 -57.78 8.92 -2.60
C GLU A 96 -57.49 7.42 -2.47
N ALA A 97 -56.82 6.99 -1.40
CA ALA A 97 -56.48 5.58 -1.17
C ALA A 97 -57.72 4.73 -0.89
N GLU A 98 -58.80 5.31 -0.36
CA GLU A 98 -60.09 4.65 -0.13
C GLU A 98 -60.79 4.23 -1.43
N SER A 99 -60.49 4.89 -2.55
CA SER A 99 -61.11 4.62 -3.85
C SER A 99 -60.61 3.34 -4.53
N ALA A 100 -59.53 2.74 -4.02
CA ALA A 100 -58.90 1.56 -4.58
C ALA A 100 -58.57 0.51 -3.51
N ALA A 101 -58.81 -0.77 -3.83
CA ALA A 101 -58.36 -1.89 -3.02
C ALA A 101 -57.05 -2.45 -3.59
N VAL A 102 -56.05 -2.63 -2.72
CA VAL A 102 -54.76 -3.23 -3.09
C VAL A 102 -54.68 -4.62 -2.49
N PHE A 103 -54.43 -5.61 -3.35
CA PHE A 103 -54.26 -7.00 -2.94
C PHE A 103 -52.80 -7.42 -3.08
N ARG A 104 -52.34 -8.31 -2.20
CA ARG A 104 -50.98 -8.85 -2.20
C ARG A 104 -51.01 -10.37 -2.10
N ALA A 105 -50.21 -11.03 -2.92
CA ALA A 105 -49.78 -12.40 -2.67
C ALA A 105 -48.25 -12.45 -2.75
N ARG A 106 -47.65 -13.40 -2.04
CA ARG A 106 -46.22 -13.68 -2.12
C ARG A 106 -46.01 -15.01 -2.81
N LEU A 107 -45.27 -14.96 -3.91
CA LEU A 107 -44.76 -16.16 -4.56
C LEU A 107 -43.39 -16.48 -3.96
N ASP A 108 -43.18 -17.76 -3.65
CA ASP A 108 -41.86 -18.23 -3.23
C ASP A 108 -40.84 -18.05 -4.37
N ARG A 109 -39.55 -18.20 -4.06
CA ARG A 109 -38.48 -18.09 -5.06
C ARG A 109 -38.78 -18.96 -6.28
N LEU A 110 -38.89 -18.31 -7.43
CA LEU A 110 -39.07 -18.99 -8.71
C LEU A 110 -37.75 -19.64 -9.15
N VAL A 111 -37.86 -20.89 -9.61
CA VAL A 111 -36.75 -21.64 -10.24
C VAL A 111 -36.96 -21.84 -11.74
N GLU A 112 -38.21 -21.69 -12.20
CA GLU A 112 -38.62 -21.79 -13.59
C GLU A 112 -39.62 -20.67 -13.93
N PRO A 113 -39.70 -20.24 -15.21
CA PRO A 113 -40.73 -19.31 -15.66
C PRO A 113 -42.13 -19.83 -15.34
N VAL A 114 -43.03 -18.93 -14.95
CA VAL A 114 -44.42 -19.28 -14.60
C VAL A 114 -45.41 -18.43 -15.37
N SER A 115 -46.59 -18.99 -15.64
CA SER A 115 -47.73 -18.21 -16.11
C SER A 115 -48.74 -18.09 -14.97
N TYR A 116 -49.32 -16.91 -14.81
CA TYR A 116 -50.32 -16.65 -13.78
C TYR A 116 -51.53 -15.93 -14.37
N GLN A 117 -52.65 -16.09 -13.68
CA GLN A 117 -53.89 -15.40 -13.96
C GLN A 117 -54.49 -15.00 -12.62
N ILE A 118 -54.91 -13.75 -12.49
CA ILE A 118 -55.52 -13.23 -11.27
C ILE A 118 -57.04 -13.36 -11.41
N TYR A 119 -57.68 -13.89 -10.37
CA TYR A 119 -59.13 -13.97 -10.24
C TYR A 119 -59.57 -13.15 -9.04
N LEU A 120 -60.59 -12.31 -9.23
CA LEU A 120 -61.18 -11.50 -8.16
C LEU A 120 -62.71 -11.57 -8.30
N GLY A 121 -63.33 -12.48 -7.55
CA GLY A 121 -64.76 -12.76 -7.67
C GLY A 121 -65.12 -13.36 -9.04
N ASP A 122 -65.96 -12.66 -9.80
CA ASP A 122 -66.35 -13.01 -11.17
C ASP A 122 -65.46 -12.36 -12.24
N ALA A 123 -64.48 -11.53 -11.86
CA ALA A 123 -63.51 -10.92 -12.76
C ALA A 123 -62.20 -11.71 -12.82
N TRP A 124 -61.52 -11.66 -13.97
CA TRP A 124 -60.17 -12.23 -14.15
C TRP A 124 -59.32 -11.37 -15.08
N THR A 125 -58.00 -11.46 -14.93
CA THR A 125 -57.04 -10.86 -15.87
C THR A 125 -56.78 -11.79 -17.04
N ASP A 126 -56.19 -11.27 -18.12
CA ASP A 126 -55.53 -12.13 -19.10
C ASP A 126 -54.36 -12.89 -18.46
N SER A 127 -54.00 -14.03 -19.05
CA SER A 127 -52.84 -14.81 -18.59
C SER A 127 -51.56 -14.02 -18.86
N ALA A 128 -50.77 -13.82 -17.81
CA ALA A 128 -49.46 -13.20 -17.88
C ALA A 128 -48.35 -14.24 -17.66
N ARG A 129 -47.14 -13.98 -18.15
CA ARG A 129 -45.97 -14.83 -17.95
C ARG A 129 -44.89 -14.05 -17.20
N VAL A 130 -44.33 -14.67 -16.18
CA VAL A 130 -43.14 -14.22 -15.46
C VAL A 130 -41.97 -15.02 -16.00
N GLU A 131 -41.03 -14.33 -16.63
CA GLU A 131 -39.77 -14.92 -17.08
C GLU A 131 -38.70 -14.76 -16.00
N ILE A 132 -37.76 -15.71 -15.95
CA ILE A 132 -36.61 -15.62 -15.06
C ILE A 132 -35.44 -15.13 -15.89
N ILE A 133 -34.99 -13.93 -15.59
CA ILE A 133 -33.82 -13.33 -16.21
C ILE A 133 -32.64 -13.51 -15.25
N PRO A 134 -31.51 -14.10 -15.67
CA PRO A 134 -30.35 -14.24 -14.81
C PRO A 134 -29.73 -12.86 -14.55
N ALA A 135 -29.20 -12.68 -13.33
CA ALA A 135 -28.36 -11.54 -12.98
C ALA A 135 -27.07 -11.53 -13.83
N PRO A 136 -26.45 -10.37 -14.06
CA PRO A 136 -25.19 -10.27 -14.79
C PRO A 136 -24.09 -11.04 -14.04
N ALA A 137 -23.27 -11.78 -14.80
CA ALA A 137 -22.10 -12.47 -14.29
C ALA A 137 -20.83 -11.81 -14.84
N LEU A 138 -19.88 -11.47 -13.97
CA LEU A 138 -18.70 -10.69 -14.33
C LEU A 138 -17.41 -11.37 -13.91
N GLU A 139 -16.42 -11.25 -14.78
CA GLU A 139 -15.01 -11.53 -14.50
C GLU A 139 -14.23 -10.22 -14.42
N LEU A 140 -13.58 -9.99 -13.27
CA LEU A 140 -12.72 -8.84 -13.04
C LEU A 140 -11.29 -9.19 -13.48
N GLN A 141 -10.69 -8.30 -14.26
CA GLN A 141 -9.30 -8.42 -14.71
C GLN A 141 -8.50 -7.21 -14.21
N LEU A 142 -7.44 -7.51 -13.44
CA LEU A 142 -6.51 -6.52 -12.92
C LEU A 142 -5.15 -6.73 -13.57
N THR A 143 -4.62 -5.68 -14.18
CA THR A 143 -3.29 -5.72 -14.81
C THR A 143 -2.39 -4.68 -14.18
N ALA A 144 -1.33 -5.13 -13.52
CA ALA A 144 -0.31 -4.25 -12.95
C ALA A 144 0.80 -3.98 -13.96
N THR A 145 1.00 -2.70 -14.29
CA THR A 145 2.13 -2.23 -15.08
C THR A 145 3.14 -1.58 -14.14
N PRO A 146 4.34 -2.16 -13.96
CA PRO A 146 5.34 -1.61 -13.05
C PRO A 146 5.89 -0.27 -13.57
N PRO A 147 6.46 0.57 -12.68
CA PRO A 147 7.10 1.81 -13.06
C PRO A 147 8.32 1.56 -13.96
N ALA A 148 8.75 2.59 -14.70
CA ALA A 148 9.79 2.46 -15.72
C ALA A 148 11.11 1.84 -15.22
N TYR A 149 11.50 2.13 -13.97
CA TYR A 149 12.71 1.60 -13.35
C TYR A 149 12.64 0.08 -13.07
N ALA A 150 11.45 -0.47 -12.86
CA ALA A 150 11.23 -1.86 -12.48
C ALA A 150 10.84 -2.79 -13.66
N LYS A 151 10.82 -2.27 -14.91
CA LYS A 151 10.37 -3.02 -16.10
C LYS A 151 11.20 -4.26 -16.42
N ALA A 152 12.46 -4.32 -15.98
CA ALA A 152 13.38 -5.42 -16.26
C ALA A 152 13.15 -6.63 -15.33
N ALA A 153 12.42 -6.47 -14.22
CA ALA A 153 12.08 -7.60 -13.36
C ALA A 153 11.04 -8.50 -14.05
N PRO A 154 11.15 -9.83 -13.96
CA PRO A 154 10.17 -10.74 -14.53
C PRO A 154 8.80 -10.43 -13.91
N THR A 155 7.93 -9.83 -14.73
CA THR A 155 6.59 -9.41 -14.33
C THR A 155 5.83 -10.68 -13.96
N THR A 156 5.67 -10.92 -12.66
CA THR A 156 4.94 -12.07 -12.16
C THR A 156 3.46 -11.78 -12.37
N ALA A 157 2.90 -12.56 -13.30
CA ALA A 157 1.50 -12.95 -13.44
C ALA A 157 0.48 -11.85 -13.82
N ARG A 158 -0.09 -12.06 -15.01
CA ARG A 158 -1.52 -11.77 -15.24
C ARG A 158 -2.30 -12.69 -14.31
N ASP A 159 -2.77 -12.16 -13.19
CA ASP A 159 -3.73 -12.91 -12.37
C ASP A 159 -5.13 -12.69 -12.93
N SER A 160 -5.40 -13.31 -14.08
CA SER A 160 -6.74 -13.34 -14.68
C SER A 160 -7.72 -13.97 -13.68
N GLY A 161 -8.76 -13.22 -13.28
CA GLY A 161 -9.79 -13.67 -12.37
C GLY A 161 -9.45 -13.55 -10.87
N SER A 162 -8.24 -13.13 -10.49
CA SER A 162 -7.96 -12.86 -9.08
C SER A 162 -8.58 -11.52 -8.68
N ARG A 163 -9.29 -11.52 -7.55
CA ARG A 163 -9.77 -10.30 -6.90
C ARG A 163 -8.68 -9.63 -6.06
N GLN A 164 -7.43 -10.08 -6.19
CA GLN A 164 -6.32 -9.60 -5.42
C GLN A 164 -5.07 -9.51 -6.28
N VAL A 165 -4.48 -8.32 -6.36
CA VAL A 165 -3.21 -8.10 -7.06
C VAL A 165 -2.23 -7.42 -6.13
N SER A 166 -0.96 -7.82 -6.19
CA SER A 166 0.13 -7.16 -5.46
C SER A 166 1.04 -6.47 -6.48
N ALA A 167 1.20 -5.16 -6.36
CA ALA A 167 2.01 -4.36 -7.27
C ALA A 167 3.05 -3.54 -6.52
N LEU A 168 4.13 -3.15 -7.21
CA LEU A 168 5.13 -2.26 -6.63
C LEU A 168 4.54 -0.88 -6.40
N GLU A 169 5.04 -0.17 -5.41
CA GLU A 169 4.73 1.24 -5.24
C GLU A 169 5.07 2.02 -6.51
N GLY A 170 4.14 2.88 -6.95
CA GLY A 170 4.23 3.63 -8.19
C GLY A 170 3.74 2.89 -9.43
N SER A 171 3.27 1.64 -9.31
CA SER A 171 2.69 0.89 -10.43
C SER A 171 1.32 1.44 -10.84
N ARG A 172 0.99 1.28 -12.12
CA ARG A 172 -0.31 1.57 -12.71
C ARG A 172 -1.15 0.29 -12.73
N ILE A 173 -2.41 0.35 -12.29
CA ILE A 173 -3.35 -0.79 -12.37
C ILE A 173 -4.46 -0.48 -13.35
N ASP A 174 -4.48 -1.24 -14.44
CA ASP A 174 -5.63 -1.29 -15.32
C ASP A 174 -6.71 -2.19 -14.74
N VAL A 175 -7.95 -1.70 -14.76
CA VAL A 175 -9.14 -2.45 -14.35
C VAL A 175 -10.01 -2.68 -15.57
N ALA A 176 -10.33 -3.93 -15.84
CA ALA A 176 -11.30 -4.31 -16.85
C ALA A 176 -12.33 -5.29 -16.26
N ALA A 177 -13.55 -5.22 -16.76
CA ALA A 177 -14.64 -6.11 -16.39
C ALA A 177 -15.23 -6.73 -17.66
N ASN A 178 -15.43 -8.05 -17.64
CA ASN A 178 -16.01 -8.79 -18.76
C ASN A 178 -17.27 -9.54 -18.31
N CYS A 179 -18.37 -9.38 -19.05
CA CYS A 179 -19.61 -10.10 -18.80
C CYS A 179 -19.54 -11.53 -19.34
N THR A 180 -19.59 -12.53 -18.47
CA THR A 180 -19.38 -13.94 -18.83
C THR A 180 -20.65 -14.66 -19.29
N ASN A 181 -21.83 -14.08 -19.01
CA ASN A 181 -23.12 -14.61 -19.46
C ASN A 181 -23.70 -13.85 -20.67
N ASN A 182 -22.88 -13.08 -21.38
CA ASN A 182 -23.22 -12.33 -22.60
C ASN A 182 -24.39 -11.34 -22.43
N LYS A 183 -24.65 -10.87 -21.20
CA LYS A 183 -25.63 -9.80 -20.98
C LYS A 183 -25.02 -8.45 -21.33
N ARG A 184 -25.82 -7.61 -21.97
CA ARG A 184 -25.44 -6.23 -22.24
C ARG A 184 -25.51 -5.42 -20.96
N LEU A 185 -24.41 -4.77 -20.61
CA LEU A 185 -24.36 -3.92 -19.42
C LEU A 185 -24.70 -2.48 -19.79
N GLN A 186 -25.45 -1.80 -18.93
CA GLN A 186 -25.81 -0.40 -19.12
C GLN A 186 -24.84 0.53 -18.38
N ARG A 187 -24.47 0.17 -17.15
CA ARG A 187 -23.57 0.96 -16.29
C ARG A 187 -22.60 0.03 -15.56
N VAL A 188 -21.36 0.45 -15.47
CA VAL A 188 -20.31 -0.26 -14.73
C VAL A 188 -19.48 0.78 -13.99
N TRP A 189 -19.44 0.68 -12.67
CA TRP A 189 -18.66 1.60 -11.85
C TRP A 189 -17.90 0.87 -10.76
N LEU A 190 -16.84 1.53 -10.32
CA LEU A 190 -15.96 1.09 -9.26
C LEU A 190 -16.00 2.12 -8.13
N THR A 191 -16.19 1.65 -6.91
CA THR A 191 -16.14 2.49 -5.70
C THR A 191 -14.87 2.13 -4.92
N LEU A 192 -13.91 3.05 -4.87
CA LEU A 192 -12.73 2.96 -4.02
C LEU A 192 -13.15 3.21 -2.57
N LYS A 193 -12.93 2.23 -1.70
CA LYS A 193 -13.16 2.36 -0.26
C LYS A 193 -11.87 2.83 0.39
N ASP A 194 -11.74 4.15 0.48
CA ASP A 194 -10.67 4.80 1.22
C ASP A 194 -11.13 5.25 2.62
N GLU A 195 -10.18 5.59 3.50
CA GLU A 195 -10.44 6.02 4.88
C GLU A 195 -11.14 7.38 5.00
N THR A 196 -11.02 8.27 3.99
CA THR A 196 -11.60 9.62 4.07
C THR A 196 -12.96 9.72 3.38
N GLU A 197 -13.06 9.38 2.09
CA GLU A 197 -14.32 9.41 1.33
C GLU A 197 -14.33 8.36 0.21
N PRO A 198 -15.48 7.71 -0.06
CA PRO A 198 -15.59 6.76 -1.17
C PRO A 198 -15.50 7.49 -2.52
N LEU A 199 -14.53 7.11 -3.36
CA LEU A 199 -14.37 7.68 -4.71
C LEU A 199 -15.00 6.74 -5.74
N ARG A 200 -16.05 7.23 -6.42
CA ARG A 200 -16.73 6.51 -7.51
C ARG A 200 -16.08 6.84 -8.86
N LEU A 201 -15.76 5.80 -9.62
CA LEU A 201 -15.13 5.86 -10.94
C LEU A 201 -15.95 5.06 -11.94
N GLU A 202 -16.43 5.72 -13.00
CA GLU A 202 -17.22 5.08 -14.06
C GLU A 202 -16.29 4.42 -15.09
N LEU A 203 -16.61 3.18 -15.47
CA LEU A 203 -15.93 2.48 -16.56
C LEU A 203 -16.57 2.84 -17.90
N LYS A 204 -15.83 2.66 -18.99
CA LYS A 204 -16.32 2.88 -20.36
C LYS A 204 -16.42 1.55 -21.11
N PRO A 205 -17.45 1.35 -21.93
CA PRO A 205 -17.55 0.17 -22.78
C PRO A 205 -16.42 0.19 -23.81
N VAL A 206 -15.86 -1.00 -24.07
CA VAL A 206 -14.76 -1.23 -25.01
C VAL A 206 -15.29 -1.79 -26.33
N ASP A 207 -16.40 -2.51 -26.28
CA ASP A 207 -17.07 -3.18 -27.40
C ASP A 207 -18.46 -2.59 -27.68
N ASP A 208 -18.93 -2.76 -28.91
CA ASP A 208 -20.27 -2.31 -29.34
C ASP A 208 -21.38 -3.08 -28.63
N GLU A 209 -21.10 -4.32 -28.20
CA GLU A 209 -22.02 -5.18 -27.45
C GLU A 209 -22.08 -4.82 -25.96
N GLN A 210 -21.25 -3.90 -25.47
CA GLN A 210 -21.18 -3.44 -24.08
C GLN A 210 -21.03 -4.60 -23.07
N GLN A 211 -20.30 -5.65 -23.44
CA GLN A 211 -19.96 -6.77 -22.55
C GLN A 211 -18.58 -6.56 -21.90
N GLN A 212 -17.72 -5.74 -22.50
CA GLN A 212 -16.37 -5.45 -22.02
C GLN A 212 -16.26 -3.99 -21.61
N TRP A 213 -15.78 -3.76 -20.40
CA TRP A 213 -15.66 -2.44 -19.81
C TRP A 213 -14.26 -2.21 -19.27
N ARG A 214 -13.73 -0.99 -19.44
CA ARG A 214 -12.41 -0.62 -18.95
C ARG A 214 -12.46 0.72 -18.25
N LEU A 215 -11.71 0.82 -17.15
CA LEU A 215 -11.52 2.06 -16.44
C LEU A 215 -10.45 2.91 -17.13
N ASP A 216 -10.75 4.19 -17.35
CA ASP A 216 -9.72 5.18 -17.63
C ASP A 216 -9.07 5.59 -16.31
N VAL A 217 -7.81 5.20 -16.13
CA VAL A 217 -7.12 5.34 -14.84
C VAL A 217 -6.46 6.70 -14.66
N SER A 218 -6.37 7.52 -15.71
CA SER A 218 -5.68 8.82 -15.66
C SER A 218 -6.32 9.77 -14.64
N GLY A 219 -5.50 10.37 -13.78
CA GLY A 219 -5.94 11.25 -12.70
C GLY A 219 -6.57 10.53 -11.50
N THR A 220 -6.53 9.19 -11.48
CA THR A 220 -7.06 8.38 -10.37
C THR A 220 -5.93 7.80 -9.51
N PRO A 221 -6.19 7.36 -8.27
CA PRO A 221 -5.21 6.65 -7.44
C PRO A 221 -4.64 5.35 -8.07
N LEU A 222 -5.29 4.82 -9.11
CA LEU A 222 -4.87 3.61 -9.83
C LEU A 222 -3.81 3.90 -10.91
N GLU A 223 -3.60 5.17 -11.29
CA GLU A 223 -2.53 5.55 -12.21
C GLU A 223 -1.15 5.33 -11.60
N ARG A 224 -1.02 5.64 -10.31
CA ARG A 224 0.21 5.49 -9.53
C ARG A 224 -0.12 5.12 -8.09
N ILE A 225 -0.07 3.83 -7.78
CA ILE A 225 -0.42 3.36 -6.43
C ILE A 225 0.64 3.79 -5.42
N GLN A 226 0.21 4.40 -4.32
CA GLN A 226 1.07 4.77 -3.19
C GLN A 226 0.70 4.07 -1.89
N ARG A 227 -0.55 3.59 -1.78
CA ARG A 227 -1.05 2.85 -0.61
C ARG A 227 -1.94 1.68 -1.05
N PRO A 228 -2.14 0.65 -0.20
CA PRO A 228 -3.08 -0.42 -0.52
C PRO A 228 -4.49 0.12 -0.75
N LEU A 229 -5.19 -0.43 -1.74
CA LEU A 229 -6.54 0.02 -2.11
C LEU A 229 -7.54 -1.12 -2.02
N ARG A 230 -8.73 -0.84 -1.50
CA ARG A 230 -9.88 -1.74 -1.53
C ARG A 230 -10.94 -1.11 -2.41
N PHE A 231 -11.60 -1.91 -3.24
CA PHE A 231 -12.69 -1.40 -4.05
C PHE A 231 -13.78 -2.43 -4.29
N GLU A 232 -14.94 -1.92 -4.67
CA GLU A 232 -16.10 -2.71 -5.06
C GLU A 232 -16.51 -2.32 -6.47
N LEU A 233 -16.65 -3.31 -7.34
CA LEU A 233 -17.23 -3.14 -8.67
C LEU A 233 -18.71 -3.49 -8.61
N GLN A 234 -19.53 -2.61 -9.16
CA GLN A 234 -20.97 -2.76 -9.30
C GLN A 234 -21.37 -2.52 -10.76
N VAL A 235 -22.44 -3.20 -11.17
CA VAL A 235 -23.01 -3.02 -12.51
C VAL A 235 -24.52 -3.01 -12.47
N THR A 236 -25.09 -2.43 -13.51
CA THR A 236 -26.49 -2.52 -13.87
C THR A 236 -26.56 -2.97 -15.33
N ASP A 237 -27.32 -4.03 -15.61
CA ASP A 237 -27.57 -4.49 -16.98
C ASP A 237 -28.76 -3.78 -17.65
N GLU A 238 -29.03 -4.10 -18.92
CA GLU A 238 -30.15 -3.52 -19.66
C GLU A 238 -31.54 -3.86 -19.10
N ASP A 239 -31.65 -4.91 -18.28
CA ASP A 239 -32.87 -5.32 -17.59
C ASP A 239 -33.00 -4.68 -16.20
N GLY A 240 -32.04 -3.82 -15.81
CA GLY A 240 -31.99 -3.20 -14.48
C GLY A 240 -31.46 -4.13 -13.38
N LEU A 241 -30.90 -5.29 -13.72
CA LEU A 241 -30.39 -6.24 -12.73
C LEU A 241 -28.96 -5.91 -12.31
N HIS A 242 -28.67 -6.21 -11.06
CA HIS A 242 -27.37 -6.00 -10.44
C HIS A 242 -26.64 -7.31 -10.14
N LEU A 243 -25.35 -7.22 -9.79
CA LEU A 243 -24.62 -8.38 -9.28
C LEU A 243 -25.29 -8.92 -8.01
N PRO A 244 -25.39 -10.24 -7.85
CA PRO A 244 -25.93 -10.85 -6.62
C PRO A 244 -25.08 -10.49 -5.38
N SER A 245 -23.80 -10.21 -5.60
CA SER A 245 -22.89 -9.66 -4.60
C SER A 245 -21.89 -8.73 -5.29
N PRO A 246 -21.61 -7.53 -4.74
CA PRO A 246 -20.59 -6.64 -5.30
C PRO A 246 -19.24 -7.36 -5.46
N ALA A 247 -18.57 -7.15 -6.58
CA ALA A 247 -17.26 -7.75 -6.84
C ALA A 247 -16.20 -6.95 -6.08
N ARG A 248 -15.83 -7.44 -4.90
CA ARG A 248 -14.82 -6.84 -4.02
C ARG A 248 -13.42 -7.24 -4.44
N ALA A 249 -12.49 -6.29 -4.49
CA ALA A 249 -11.09 -6.56 -4.79
C ALA A 249 -10.12 -5.75 -3.91
N TYR A 250 -8.89 -6.26 -3.82
CA TYR A 250 -7.83 -5.68 -3.02
C TYR A 250 -6.54 -5.55 -3.83
N ILE A 251 -5.94 -4.37 -3.75
CA ILE A 251 -4.65 -4.05 -4.34
C ILE A 251 -3.66 -3.91 -3.19
N GLY A 252 -2.74 -4.86 -3.08
CA GLY A 252 -1.63 -4.82 -2.14
C GLY A 252 -0.42 -4.11 -2.72
N ILE A 253 0.39 -3.51 -1.84
CA ILE A 253 1.70 -2.98 -2.21
C ILE A 253 2.78 -3.99 -1.84
N LYS A 254 3.61 -4.34 -2.82
CA LYS A 254 4.87 -5.02 -2.60
C LYS A 254 5.93 -3.95 -2.33
N PRO A 255 6.53 -3.91 -1.12
CA PRO A 255 7.58 -2.94 -0.83
C PRO A 255 8.82 -3.28 -1.66
N ASP A 256 9.48 -2.22 -2.10
CA ASP A 256 10.75 -2.26 -2.81
C ASP A 256 11.90 -2.48 -1.80
N ARG A 257 12.77 -3.46 -2.06
CA ARG A 257 13.83 -3.84 -1.12
C ARG A 257 14.96 -2.83 -1.22
N PRO A 258 15.60 -2.47 -0.09
CA PRO A 258 16.69 -1.52 -0.17
C PRO A 258 17.98 -2.25 -0.64
N PRO A 259 18.93 -1.52 -1.24
CA PRO A 259 20.09 -2.10 -1.89
C PRO A 259 21.08 -2.66 -0.86
N THR A 260 21.89 -3.61 -1.29
CA THR A 260 22.97 -4.19 -0.49
C THR A 260 24.31 -3.75 -1.03
N GLY A 261 25.23 -3.42 -0.13
CA GLY A 261 26.59 -2.99 -0.45
C GLY A 261 27.60 -3.55 0.53
N SER A 262 28.74 -4.00 0.03
CA SER A 262 29.89 -4.35 0.84
C SER A 262 31.16 -3.77 0.23
N ALA A 263 32.13 -3.43 1.09
CA ALA A 263 33.44 -2.96 0.69
C ALA A 263 34.50 -3.74 1.47
N GLU A 264 35.63 -4.01 0.81
CA GLU A 264 36.77 -4.72 1.37
C GLU A 264 38.06 -4.02 0.96
N ILE A 265 39.07 -4.10 1.83
CA ILE A 265 40.41 -3.56 1.58
C ILE A 265 41.45 -4.59 1.97
N VAL A 266 42.51 -4.70 1.16
CA VAL A 266 43.55 -5.71 1.35
C VAL A 266 44.42 -5.41 2.57
N HIS A 267 44.84 -4.15 2.73
CA HIS A 267 45.73 -3.72 3.80
C HIS A 267 45.04 -2.66 4.66
N ARG A 268 44.99 -2.90 5.98
CA ARG A 268 44.41 -1.97 6.95
C ARG A 268 45.38 -0.88 7.42
N VAL A 269 46.68 -1.13 7.29
CA VAL A 269 47.73 -0.18 7.66
C VAL A 269 48.41 0.29 6.38
N VAL A 270 48.43 1.60 6.15
CA VAL A 270 48.89 2.19 4.88
C VAL A 270 49.71 3.46 5.11
N LEU A 271 50.55 3.80 4.13
CA LEU A 271 51.32 5.05 4.13
C LEU A 271 50.41 6.25 3.84
N PRO A 272 50.75 7.46 4.34
CA PRO A 272 50.01 8.68 4.04
C PRO A 272 49.84 8.99 2.54
N THR A 273 50.81 8.59 1.72
CA THR A 273 50.82 8.81 0.27
C THR A 273 50.39 7.57 -0.53
N ALA A 274 49.93 6.52 0.14
CA ALA A 274 49.54 5.27 -0.51
C ALA A 274 48.27 5.44 -1.35
N ARG A 275 48.11 4.50 -2.29
CA ARG A 275 46.91 4.39 -3.12
C ARG A 275 46.21 3.04 -2.89
N PRO A 276 45.62 2.81 -1.70
CA PRO A 276 44.93 1.56 -1.43
C PRO A 276 43.77 1.37 -2.40
N THR A 277 43.58 0.13 -2.84
CA THR A 277 42.46 -0.25 -3.71
C THR A 277 41.35 -0.84 -2.86
N ILE A 278 40.15 -0.25 -2.97
CA ILE A 278 38.95 -0.80 -2.36
C ILE A 278 38.24 -1.66 -3.38
N ILE A 279 37.90 -2.88 -2.97
CA ILE A 279 37.03 -3.77 -3.71
C ILE A 279 35.63 -3.58 -3.15
N TYR A 280 34.65 -3.27 -4.00
CA TYR A 280 33.27 -3.13 -3.56
C TYR A 280 32.33 -4.04 -4.36
N ARG A 281 31.23 -4.42 -3.73
CA ARG A 281 30.14 -5.16 -4.35
C ARG A 281 28.82 -4.50 -4.00
N VAL A 282 27.99 -4.25 -5.01
CA VAL A 282 26.64 -3.73 -4.83
C VAL A 282 25.63 -4.62 -5.53
N ALA A 283 24.47 -4.80 -4.92
CA ALA A 283 23.38 -5.61 -5.46
C ALA A 283 22.02 -5.02 -5.04
N ASP A 284 21.06 -5.08 -5.94
CA ASP A 284 19.70 -4.57 -5.77
C ASP A 284 18.74 -5.38 -6.65
N ASP A 285 17.42 -5.32 -6.40
CA ASP A 285 16.42 -6.01 -7.20
C ASP A 285 15.96 -5.22 -8.45
N TYR A 286 16.10 -3.89 -8.49
CA TYR A 286 15.73 -3.08 -9.66
C TYR A 286 16.87 -2.23 -10.20
N GLY A 287 17.68 -1.61 -9.34
CA GLY A 287 18.81 -0.81 -9.78
C GLY A 287 19.51 -0.03 -8.66
N VAL A 288 20.71 0.46 -8.96
CA VAL A 288 21.49 1.30 -8.04
C VAL A 288 21.73 2.65 -8.70
N ALA A 289 21.20 3.71 -8.09
CA ALA A 289 21.33 5.07 -8.59
C ALA A 289 22.75 5.61 -8.40
N ASN A 290 23.30 5.44 -7.21
CA ASN A 290 24.61 5.97 -6.83
C ASN A 290 25.34 5.00 -5.91
N VAL A 291 26.66 4.98 -6.06
CA VAL A 291 27.56 4.35 -5.10
C VAL A 291 28.61 5.38 -4.75
N ARG A 292 28.67 5.77 -3.47
CA ARG A 292 29.63 6.74 -2.95
C ARG A 292 30.46 6.13 -1.85
N LEU A 293 31.71 6.55 -1.77
CA LEU A 293 32.55 6.25 -0.63
C LEU A 293 32.67 7.50 0.24
N LYS A 294 32.09 7.46 1.44
CA LYS A 294 32.27 8.51 2.45
C LYS A 294 33.56 8.26 3.23
N MET A 295 34.35 9.31 3.38
CA MET A 295 35.65 9.28 4.05
C MET A 295 35.59 10.23 5.24
N GLN A 296 35.91 9.75 6.43
CA GLN A 296 35.98 10.53 7.67
C GLN A 296 37.37 10.40 8.27
N ILE A 297 38.02 11.53 8.52
CA ILE A 297 39.37 11.57 9.10
C ILE A 297 39.25 11.82 10.60
N GLU A 298 39.78 10.89 11.38
CA GLU A 298 39.98 11.02 12.82
C GLU A 298 41.47 11.32 13.05
N LYS A 299 41.79 12.58 13.37
CA LYS A 299 43.18 12.98 13.61
C LYS A 299 43.69 12.36 14.91
N ALA A 300 44.92 11.87 14.88
CA ALA A 300 45.57 11.37 16.09
C ALA A 300 45.60 12.49 17.14
N ARG A 301 45.11 12.22 18.36
CA ARG A 301 45.28 13.18 19.45
C ARG A 301 46.77 13.29 19.75
N GLU A 302 47.28 14.51 19.73
CA GLU A 302 48.65 14.84 20.12
C GLU A 302 48.78 14.68 21.64
N SER A 303 48.85 13.43 22.10
CA SER A 303 49.11 13.07 23.50
C SER A 303 50.11 11.93 23.52
N ASP A 304 51.40 12.28 23.56
CA ASP A 304 52.37 11.72 24.49
C ASP A 304 53.76 12.31 24.19
N GLY A 305 53.96 13.54 24.67
CA GLY A 305 55.30 14.07 24.89
C GLY A 305 55.95 13.31 26.04
N TYR A 306 56.76 12.31 25.70
CA TYR A 306 57.70 11.65 26.62
C TYR A 306 58.55 12.71 27.34
N ARG A 307 58.32 12.91 28.64
CA ARG A 307 59.24 13.59 29.55
C ARG A 307 59.89 12.52 30.42
N ALA A 308 61.14 12.20 30.11
CA ALA A 308 61.97 11.29 30.90
C ALA A 308 62.71 12.05 32.02
N GLU A 309 62.96 11.31 33.10
CA GLU A 309 63.97 11.45 34.15
C GLU A 309 63.60 12.12 35.50
N ASP A 310 63.61 11.24 36.50
CA ASP A 310 64.29 11.31 37.81
C ASP A 310 63.85 12.26 38.93
N SER A 311 63.32 11.63 39.99
CA SER A 311 63.95 11.50 41.32
C SER A 311 63.04 11.84 42.53
N ASP A 312 62.96 10.85 43.41
CA ASP A 312 62.89 10.91 44.88
C ASP A 312 61.82 11.77 45.59
N ALA A 313 60.79 11.09 46.13
CA ALA A 313 60.55 11.02 47.59
C ALA A 313 59.33 10.14 47.93
N GLU A 314 59.59 9.00 48.59
CA GLU A 314 58.62 8.27 49.43
C GLU A 314 58.32 9.04 50.75
N PRO A 315 57.47 8.54 51.66
CA PRO A 315 56.10 8.04 51.51
C PRO A 315 55.18 8.64 52.60
N THR A 316 53.84 8.56 52.48
CA THR A 316 53.02 8.41 53.69
C THR A 316 51.71 7.70 53.45
N THR A 317 51.56 6.63 54.20
CA THR A 317 50.39 5.76 54.42
C THR A 317 49.31 6.41 55.28
N ALA A 318 48.02 6.20 54.95
CA ALA A 318 46.90 5.95 55.88
C ALA A 318 45.62 5.71 55.05
N SER A 319 45.12 4.48 54.98
CA SER A 319 44.07 3.89 55.86
C SER A 319 42.65 4.42 55.66
N ALA A 320 41.85 3.59 54.96
CA ALA A 320 40.55 3.03 55.34
C ALA A 320 39.43 3.90 55.95
N SER A 321 38.32 4.00 55.18
CA SER A 321 36.90 3.65 55.50
C SER A 321 36.21 4.12 56.80
N PRO A 322 34.87 4.02 56.93
CA PRO A 322 33.75 4.35 56.03
C PRO A 322 32.61 5.09 56.82
N ALA A 323 31.39 5.11 56.26
CA ALA A 323 30.10 5.41 56.91
C ALA A 323 29.78 6.92 57.10
N ASP A 324 28.53 7.41 57.07
CA ASP A 324 27.22 6.76 57.02
C ASP A 324 26.16 7.84 56.72
N SER A 325 25.01 7.42 56.15
CA SER A 325 23.66 7.98 56.39
C SER A 325 23.36 9.46 56.05
N ASN A 326 22.16 9.94 55.72
CA ASN A 326 20.83 9.43 55.37
C ASN A 326 19.92 10.68 55.19
N VAL A 327 18.67 10.48 54.75
CA VAL A 327 17.47 11.34 54.87
C VAL A 327 17.30 12.42 53.79
N GLU A 328 16.43 12.26 52.78
CA GLU A 328 14.95 12.31 52.71
C GLU A 328 14.38 13.72 52.39
N SER A 329 13.49 13.72 51.38
CA SER A 329 12.30 14.58 51.23
C SER A 329 12.32 15.82 50.33
N SER A 330 11.46 15.71 49.31
CA SER A 330 10.45 16.70 48.87
C SER A 330 10.77 17.72 47.77
N SER A 331 10.00 17.53 46.68
CA SER A 331 9.18 18.50 45.93
C SER A 331 9.80 19.62 45.09
N ALA A 332 9.32 19.61 43.84
CA ALA A 332 8.85 20.74 43.03
C ALA A 332 9.88 21.71 42.41
N ALA A 333 9.91 21.62 41.07
CA ALA A 333 10.04 22.70 40.08
C ALA A 333 10.99 23.85 40.41
N THR A 334 12.12 23.91 39.72
CA THR A 334 12.62 25.13 39.08
C THR A 334 13.62 24.76 37.99
N SER A 335 13.47 25.38 36.83
CA SER A 335 14.40 25.39 35.71
C SER A 335 15.84 25.62 36.16
N ALA A 336 16.72 24.67 35.84
CA ALA A 336 18.16 24.86 35.95
C ALA A 336 18.83 24.13 34.78
N GLU A 337 19.25 24.97 33.84
CA GLU A 337 20.36 24.84 32.90
C GLU A 337 21.40 23.79 33.35
N ALA A 338 21.29 22.59 32.80
CA ALA A 338 22.25 21.51 32.99
C ALA A 338 23.37 21.67 31.97
N THR A 339 24.51 22.17 32.44
CA THR A 339 25.82 22.07 31.79
C THR A 339 26.12 20.59 31.53
N ALA A 340 25.97 20.16 30.29
CA ALA A 340 26.46 18.87 29.83
C ALA A 340 27.99 18.80 29.94
N PRO A 341 28.58 17.66 30.32
CA PRO A 341 30.02 17.47 30.22
C PRO A 341 30.42 17.58 28.75
N SER A 342 31.32 18.52 28.48
CA SER A 342 31.94 18.81 27.20
C SER A 342 32.51 17.52 26.57
N GLU A 343 31.76 16.93 25.64
CA GLU A 343 32.29 15.99 24.68
C GLU A 343 33.37 16.72 23.89
N ALA A 344 34.61 16.27 24.05
CA ALA A 344 35.75 16.79 23.32
C ALA A 344 35.46 16.73 21.82
N THR A 345 35.22 17.88 21.21
CA THR A 345 34.96 18.09 19.79
C THR A 345 36.18 17.66 18.98
N THR A 346 36.22 16.40 18.56
CA THR A 346 37.12 15.93 17.50
C THR A 346 36.63 16.51 16.18
N SER A 347 37.42 17.44 15.61
CA SER A 347 37.17 17.98 14.28
C SER A 347 37.23 16.86 13.25
N THR A 348 36.05 16.40 12.81
CA THR A 348 35.92 15.34 11.79
C THR A 348 35.81 16.00 10.43
N GLU A 349 36.86 15.88 9.61
CA GLU A 349 36.80 16.28 8.20
C GLU A 349 36.14 15.14 7.40
N SER A 350 35.09 15.46 6.64
CA SER A 350 34.35 14.49 5.81
C SER A 350 34.45 14.83 4.33
N SER A 351 34.78 13.84 3.51
CA SER A 351 34.83 13.94 2.05
C SER A 351 34.15 12.72 1.42
N HIS A 352 33.81 12.80 0.13
CA HIS A 352 33.18 11.69 -0.58
C HIS A 352 33.75 11.51 -1.98
N VAL A 353 33.73 10.27 -2.48
CA VAL A 353 34.13 9.90 -3.84
C VAL A 353 33.00 9.14 -4.50
N ASP A 354 32.55 9.57 -5.67
CA ASP A 354 31.56 8.83 -6.47
C ASP A 354 32.25 7.66 -7.20
N LEU A 355 31.78 6.44 -6.95
CA LEU A 355 32.36 5.21 -7.51
C LEU A 355 31.70 4.76 -8.82
N LEU A 356 30.54 5.33 -9.17
CA LEU A 356 29.86 5.08 -10.44
C LEU A 356 30.10 6.21 -11.43
N ALA A 357 30.82 5.92 -12.51
CA ALA A 357 30.90 6.78 -13.69
C ALA A 357 29.95 6.24 -14.77
N GLY A 358 28.87 6.96 -15.09
CA GLY A 358 28.01 6.62 -16.23
C GLY A 358 26.50 6.52 -15.98
N GLY A 359 26.00 6.93 -14.82
CA GLY A 359 24.57 6.92 -14.50
C GLY A 359 24.13 5.68 -13.70
N PRO A 360 22.82 5.48 -13.53
CA PRO A 360 22.29 4.40 -12.69
C PRO A 360 22.58 3.02 -13.27
N LEU A 361 22.94 2.08 -12.40
CA LEU A 361 23.02 0.66 -12.76
C LEU A 361 21.62 0.05 -12.79
N VAL A 362 21.28 -0.62 -13.89
CA VAL A 362 20.03 -1.39 -14.02
C VAL A 362 20.20 -2.82 -13.50
N ALA A 363 19.09 -3.49 -13.17
CA ALA A 363 19.08 -4.87 -12.66
C ALA A 363 19.98 -5.86 -13.42
N GLU A 364 20.05 -5.76 -14.76
CA GLU A 364 20.88 -6.65 -15.60
C GLU A 364 22.39 -6.49 -15.37
N GLN A 365 22.82 -5.35 -14.82
CA GLN A 365 24.21 -5.03 -14.51
C GLN A 365 24.58 -5.40 -13.07
N LEU A 366 23.64 -5.94 -12.30
CA LEU A 366 23.79 -6.31 -10.90
C LEU A 366 23.85 -7.84 -10.74
N PRO A 367 24.58 -8.35 -9.73
CA PRO A 367 25.43 -7.61 -8.80
C PRO A 367 26.67 -7.05 -9.48
N ARG A 368 27.03 -5.79 -9.18
CA ARG A 368 28.23 -5.14 -9.73
C ARG A 368 29.37 -5.26 -8.74
N ARG A 369 30.51 -5.74 -9.21
CA ARG A 369 31.79 -5.69 -8.51
C ARG A 369 32.68 -4.64 -9.16
N GLY A 370 33.37 -3.84 -8.36
CA GLY A 370 34.30 -2.83 -8.84
C GLY A 370 35.51 -2.67 -7.92
N GLU A 371 36.52 -2.00 -8.46
CA GLU A 371 37.76 -1.68 -7.75
C GLU A 371 38.01 -0.17 -7.89
N ALA A 372 38.32 0.49 -6.79
CA ALA A 372 38.54 1.93 -6.74
C ALA A 372 39.84 2.24 -5.97
N PRO A 373 40.88 2.73 -6.65
CA PRO A 373 42.05 3.25 -5.96
C PRO A 373 41.72 4.60 -5.31
N ILE A 374 42.02 4.76 -4.02
CA ILE A 374 41.90 6.05 -3.32
C ILE A 374 43.25 6.73 -3.30
N ASP A 375 43.33 8.00 -3.69
CA ASP A 375 44.54 8.80 -3.52
C ASP A 375 44.59 9.42 -2.12
N LEU A 376 45.35 8.82 -1.19
CA LEU A 376 45.49 9.36 0.17
C LEU A 376 46.36 10.61 0.22
N GLY A 377 47.26 10.80 -0.75
CA GLY A 377 48.21 11.92 -0.78
C GLY A 377 47.55 13.30 -0.80
N SER A 378 46.32 13.41 -1.33
CA SER A 378 45.55 14.67 -1.34
C SER A 378 44.85 14.98 -0.03
N LEU A 379 44.78 14.04 0.91
CA LEU A 379 44.03 14.18 2.17
C LEU A 379 44.87 14.74 3.32
N GLY A 380 46.18 14.95 3.12
CA GLY A 380 47.06 15.57 4.12
C GLY A 380 47.23 14.76 5.40
N LEU A 381 47.07 13.43 5.33
CA LEU A 381 47.11 12.53 6.47
C LEU A 381 48.51 12.46 7.08
N VAL A 382 48.59 12.29 8.40
CA VAL A 382 49.85 12.07 9.14
C VAL A 382 49.83 10.72 9.86
N LYS A 383 51.03 10.26 10.28
CA LYS A 383 51.16 9.04 11.08
C LYS A 383 50.28 9.13 12.34
N GLY A 384 49.49 8.09 12.59
CA GLY A 384 48.58 7.99 13.72
C GLY A 384 47.14 8.38 13.40
N ASP A 385 46.87 8.99 12.24
CA ASP A 385 45.51 9.29 11.80
C ASP A 385 44.75 8.00 11.47
N ARG A 386 43.43 8.04 11.67
CA ARG A 386 42.52 6.97 11.27
C ARG A 386 41.56 7.48 10.20
N LEU A 387 41.48 6.74 9.11
CA LEU A 387 40.57 7.03 8.01
C LEU A 387 39.43 6.01 8.03
N LYS A 388 38.23 6.47 8.34
CA LYS A 388 37.00 5.68 8.30
C LYS A 388 36.32 5.83 6.95
N LEU A 389 36.14 4.72 6.27
CA LEU A 389 35.57 4.63 4.93
C LEU A 389 34.22 3.91 5.01
N THR A 390 33.15 4.55 4.57
CA THR A 390 31.80 3.98 4.57
C THR A 390 31.26 3.97 3.16
N LEU A 391 30.91 2.79 2.64
CA LEU A 391 30.24 2.67 1.34
C LEU A 391 28.77 3.06 1.50
N GLU A 392 28.33 4.03 0.71
CA GLU A 392 26.95 4.47 0.60
C GLU A 392 26.39 4.00 -0.73
N VAL A 393 25.26 3.29 -0.68
CA VAL A 393 24.57 2.77 -1.87
C VAL A 393 23.15 3.32 -1.86
N THR A 394 22.75 3.96 -2.95
CA THR A 394 21.39 4.50 -3.13
C THR A 394 20.66 3.73 -4.21
N ASP A 395 19.46 3.26 -3.88
CA ASP A 395 18.51 2.59 -4.77
C ASP A 395 18.10 3.48 -5.96
N TYR A 396 17.82 2.89 -7.11
CA TYR A 396 17.21 3.57 -8.26
C TYR A 396 15.70 3.36 -8.34
N ARG A 397 14.93 4.33 -7.83
CA ARG A 397 13.45 4.37 -7.87
C ARG A 397 12.86 5.30 -8.93
N GLY A 398 13.58 5.53 -10.02
CA GLY A 398 13.17 6.44 -11.09
C GLY A 398 13.12 7.90 -10.63
N GLU A 399 11.93 8.51 -10.64
CA GLU A 399 11.72 9.90 -10.19
C GLU A 399 11.54 10.04 -8.68
N SER A 400 11.26 8.93 -7.98
CA SER A 400 11.17 8.93 -6.53
C SER A 400 12.57 8.97 -5.90
N PRO A 401 12.73 9.58 -4.71
CA PRO A 401 13.97 9.50 -3.97
C PRO A 401 14.27 8.04 -3.62
N GLY A 402 15.48 7.58 -3.94
CA GLY A 402 15.97 6.25 -3.58
C GLY A 402 16.22 6.11 -2.09
N VAL A 403 16.15 4.89 -1.58
CA VAL A 403 16.59 4.57 -0.22
C VAL A 403 18.10 4.38 -0.21
N THR A 404 18.77 4.99 0.76
CA THR A 404 20.22 4.91 0.92
C THR A 404 20.58 4.00 2.09
N ILE A 405 21.51 3.09 1.85
CA ILE A 405 22.12 2.22 2.89
C ILE A 405 23.60 2.53 3.01
N LEU A 406 24.10 2.46 4.24
CA LEU A 406 25.51 2.53 4.57
C LEU A 406 26.01 1.12 4.91
N ALA A 407 27.09 0.69 4.26
CA ALA A 407 27.77 -0.55 4.60
C ALA A 407 28.60 -0.42 5.88
N ASP A 408 29.10 -1.55 6.37
CA ASP A 408 30.01 -1.57 7.51
C ASP A 408 31.27 -0.73 7.22
N PRO A 409 31.70 0.13 8.15
CA PRO A 409 32.82 1.03 7.93
C PRO A 409 34.14 0.26 7.92
N LEU A 410 34.99 0.54 6.93
CA LEU A 410 36.38 0.11 6.89
C LEU A 410 37.25 1.15 7.59
N ILE A 411 38.15 0.70 8.45
CA ILE A 411 39.10 1.57 9.17
C ILE A 411 40.49 1.33 8.61
N LEU A 412 41.12 2.40 8.15
CA LEU A 412 42.52 2.44 7.76
C LEU A 412 43.32 3.20 8.81
N GLU A 413 44.43 2.60 9.24
CA GLU A 413 45.39 3.24 10.13
C GLU A 413 46.57 3.77 9.30
N ILE A 414 46.88 5.05 9.47
CA ILE A 414 47.97 5.71 8.75
C ILE A 414 49.27 5.54 9.54
N SER A 415 50.26 4.91 8.92
CA SER A 415 51.54 4.61 9.56
C SER A 415 52.74 4.92 8.67
N ASP A 416 53.95 4.84 9.22
CA ASP A 416 55.21 4.96 8.48
C ASP A 416 55.63 3.62 7.86
N GLU A 417 56.72 3.63 7.07
CA GLU A 417 57.23 2.45 6.36
C GLU A 417 57.51 1.28 7.30
N SER A 418 58.08 1.55 8.48
CA SER A 418 58.33 0.54 9.51
C SER A 418 57.04 -0.05 10.08
N GLY A 419 56.02 0.79 10.34
CA GLY A 419 54.72 0.32 10.82
C GLY A 419 53.93 -0.48 9.79
N VAL A 420 53.99 -0.11 8.51
CA VAL A 420 53.38 -0.90 7.43
C VAL A 420 54.07 -2.26 7.27
N LEU A 421 55.40 -2.30 7.27
CA LEU A 421 56.15 -3.57 7.18
C LEU A 421 55.89 -4.49 8.38
N ALA A 422 55.82 -3.92 9.59
CA ALA A 422 55.45 -4.68 10.79
C ALA A 422 54.05 -5.30 10.66
N ALA A 423 53.07 -4.53 10.18
CA ALA A 423 51.70 -5.02 9.98
C ALA A 423 51.61 -6.12 8.92
N ILE A 424 52.40 -6.04 7.84
CA ILE A 424 52.47 -7.11 6.83
C ILE A 424 53.10 -8.37 7.43
N SER A 425 54.23 -8.24 8.13
CA SER A 425 54.90 -9.39 8.76
C SER A 425 54.01 -10.10 9.78
N GLU A 426 53.27 -9.34 10.59
CA GLU A 426 52.33 -9.88 11.59
C GLU A 426 51.14 -10.59 10.91
N ALA A 427 50.65 -10.06 9.78
CA ALA A 427 49.58 -10.70 9.02
C ALA A 427 50.03 -12.01 8.37
N ASP A 428 51.27 -12.08 7.87
CA ASP A 428 51.86 -13.28 7.30
C ASP A 428 52.09 -14.35 8.37
N GLU A 429 52.66 -13.98 9.52
CA GLU A 429 52.88 -14.90 10.66
C GLU A 429 51.56 -15.52 11.14
N ARG A 430 50.50 -14.70 11.32
CA ARG A 430 49.16 -15.22 11.64
C ARG A 430 48.57 -16.13 10.56
N SER A 431 48.91 -15.90 9.29
CA SER A 431 48.44 -16.72 8.19
C SER A 431 49.14 -18.08 8.18
N GLU A 432 50.44 -18.11 8.50
CA GLU A 432 51.20 -19.36 8.68
C GLU A 432 50.69 -20.18 9.87
N GLU A 433 50.39 -19.53 11.00
CA GLU A 433 49.79 -20.17 12.17
C GLU A 433 48.43 -20.80 11.85
N ARG A 434 47.52 -20.06 11.20
CA ARG A 434 46.21 -20.56 10.79
C ARG A 434 46.31 -21.69 9.78
N MET A 435 47.24 -21.60 8.83
CA MET A 435 47.45 -22.67 7.85
C MET A 435 47.96 -23.94 8.53
N THR A 436 48.87 -23.79 9.50
CA THR A 436 49.36 -24.90 10.33
C THR A 436 48.23 -25.52 11.16
N GLU A 437 47.34 -24.70 11.72
CA GLU A 437 46.17 -25.17 12.49
C GLU A 437 45.18 -25.94 11.62
N ILE A 438 44.84 -25.43 10.42
CA ILE A 438 43.98 -26.13 9.45
C ILE A 438 44.61 -27.46 9.02
N ILE A 439 45.93 -27.48 8.80
CA ILE A 439 46.66 -28.71 8.45
C ILE A 439 46.61 -29.72 9.60
N LYS A 440 46.82 -29.29 10.85
CA LYS A 440 46.69 -30.16 12.03
C LYS A 440 45.28 -30.73 12.17
N GLN A 441 44.26 -29.91 11.90
CA GLN A 441 42.86 -30.31 11.96
C GLN A 441 42.48 -31.29 10.84
N GLN A 442 43.01 -31.13 9.63
CA GLN A 442 42.78 -32.04 8.49
C GLN A 442 43.58 -33.34 8.58
N LEU A 443 44.77 -33.31 9.19
CA LEU A 443 45.59 -34.51 9.45
C LEU A 443 45.12 -35.31 10.67
N GLY A 444 44.09 -34.85 11.40
CA GLY A 444 43.55 -35.54 12.57
C GLY A 444 44.52 -35.58 13.75
N ILE A 445 45.52 -34.70 13.77
CA ILE A 445 46.49 -34.57 14.87
C ILE A 445 45.92 -33.54 15.84
N GLY A 446 44.79 -33.88 16.47
CA GLY A 446 44.22 -33.17 17.59
C GLY A 446 44.07 -34.17 18.72
N ASP A 447 44.76 -33.92 19.83
CA ASP A 447 44.91 -34.82 20.96
C ASP A 447 43.58 -35.48 21.38
N SER A 448 43.57 -36.81 21.35
CA SER A 448 42.66 -37.59 22.19
C SER A 448 43.12 -37.41 23.65
N PRO A 449 42.17 -37.29 24.61
CA PRO A 449 42.39 -36.73 25.95
C PRO A 449 43.40 -37.45 26.82
#